data_AF-X1EWL8-F1
#
_entry.id   AF-X1EWL8-F1
#
_cell.length_a   1.000
_cell.length_b   1.000
_cell.length_c   1.000
_cell.angle_alpha   90.00
_cell.angle_beta   90.00
_cell.angle_gamma   90.00
#
_symmetry.space_group_name_H-M   'P 1'
#
loop_
_entity.id
_entity.type
_entity.pdbx_description
1 polymer ?
#
loop_
_entity_poly.entity_id
_entity_poly.type
_entity_poly.pdbx_seq_one_letter_code
_entity_poly.pdbx_strand_id
1 'polypeptide(L)'
;PIEYNYDIDQDYSNINDLMIIEWDLASKPRQGSLVNAYGTQIVIPDQNNSLFHDLKPFDLVYCQKTPVKIERDIVKKINVIAKCSFKDAINSISKGMVFIEGYYPLSLIKSVLDKKMSPFKAYEIILNNPNKLFVPNYRQFAKAFRKFLFDFINKEREFIYQELKFDSEEKTDQILILLNLTTELAGLDLPFSEIIQELLQEVSNLDEFRTKLLNKIHSIVKNVLIVRELGSTKIFDLKKMRHTQFVKYSGEISKIRKEEFEKSKILKSSEKTALYNVSELFKTYYGNQFSNILNLGVKLEIDQDIFKKIIFYTTKLKLKLNIIEE
;
A
#
# COMPACT_ATOMS: atom_id res chain seq x y z
N PRO A 1 -11.13 -21.70 -12.98
CA PRO A 1 -12.39 -20.94 -13.21
C PRO A 1 -12.39 -20.42 -14.66
N ILE A 2 -13.44 -20.73 -15.41
CA ILE A 2 -13.58 -20.37 -16.83
C ILE A 2 -13.77 -18.85 -16.93
N GLU A 3 -12.89 -18.15 -17.64
CA GLU A 3 -13.08 -16.76 -18.02
C GLU A 3 -14.16 -16.71 -19.11
N TYR A 4 -15.37 -16.31 -18.74
CA TYR A 4 -16.44 -16.07 -19.70
C TYR A 4 -16.22 -14.70 -20.34
N ASN A 5 -15.69 -14.69 -21.58
CA ASN A 5 -15.78 -13.54 -22.48
C ASN A 5 -17.15 -13.59 -23.15
N TYR A 6 -18.11 -12.83 -22.65
CA TYR A 6 -19.27 -12.46 -23.44
C TYR A 6 -19.06 -11.01 -23.89
N ASP A 7 -18.61 -10.85 -25.13
CA ASP A 7 -18.96 -9.63 -25.86
C ASP A 7 -20.48 -9.52 -25.78
N ILE A 8 -20.98 -8.41 -25.22
CA ILE A 8 -22.41 -8.12 -25.13
C ILE A 8 -22.98 -8.32 -26.54
N ASP A 9 -23.90 -9.27 -26.70
CA ASP A 9 -24.61 -9.47 -27.97
C ASP A 9 -25.04 -8.10 -28.52
N GLN A 10 -24.76 -7.86 -29.80
CA GLN A 10 -24.99 -6.58 -30.49
C GLN A 10 -26.45 -6.06 -30.40
N ASP A 11 -27.37 -6.88 -29.88
CA ASP A 11 -28.78 -6.56 -29.65
C ASP A 11 -29.04 -5.60 -28.45
N TYR A 12 -28.04 -5.33 -27.59
CA TYR A 12 -28.18 -4.39 -26.46
C TYR A 12 -27.26 -3.17 -26.61
N SER A 13 -27.46 -2.41 -27.68
CA SER A 13 -26.60 -1.31 -28.15
C SER A 13 -26.61 -0.03 -27.30
N ASN A 14 -27.53 0.12 -26.33
CA ASN A 14 -27.65 1.31 -25.51
C ASN A 14 -27.41 1.02 -24.01
N ILE A 15 -26.28 1.47 -23.48
CA ILE A 15 -25.93 1.40 -22.05
C ILE A 15 -27.03 1.98 -21.15
N ASN A 16 -27.81 2.94 -21.65
CA ASN A 16 -28.85 3.61 -20.87
C ASN A 16 -30.05 2.71 -20.51
N ASP A 17 -30.27 1.65 -21.28
CA ASP A 17 -31.37 0.71 -21.07
C ASP A 17 -30.97 -0.46 -20.15
N LEU A 18 -29.69 -0.50 -19.74
CA LEU A 18 -29.10 -1.56 -18.94
C LEU A 18 -28.75 -1.09 -17.54
N MET A 19 -28.71 -2.04 -16.62
CA MET A 19 -28.12 -1.85 -15.30
C MET A 19 -27.42 -3.12 -14.82
N ILE A 20 -26.50 -2.96 -13.89
CA ILE A 20 -25.84 -4.09 -13.21
C ILE A 20 -26.58 -4.40 -11.91
N ILE A 21 -26.86 -5.66 -11.65
CA ILE A 21 -27.45 -6.11 -10.39
C ILE A 21 -26.55 -7.17 -9.78
N GLU A 22 -26.22 -6.99 -8.51
CA GLU A 22 -25.72 -8.08 -7.66
C GLU A 22 -26.91 -8.85 -7.08
N TRP A 23 -26.96 -10.16 -7.30
CA TRP A 23 -28.04 -11.00 -6.78
C TRP A 23 -27.68 -11.59 -5.42
N ASP A 24 -28.64 -11.65 -4.51
CA ASP A 24 -28.50 -12.30 -3.21
C ASP A 24 -29.67 -13.29 -2.97
N LEU A 25 -29.61 -14.05 -1.86
CA LEU A 25 -30.69 -14.93 -1.44
C LEU A 25 -31.72 -14.19 -0.59
N ALA A 26 -33.00 -14.45 -0.85
CA ALA A 26 -34.06 -13.98 0.03
C ALA A 26 -33.95 -14.61 1.44
N SER A 27 -34.19 -13.81 2.48
CA SER A 27 -34.16 -14.25 3.88
C SER A 27 -35.19 -15.34 4.21
N LYS A 28 -36.28 -15.44 3.43
CA LYS A 28 -37.24 -16.54 3.46
C LYS A 28 -37.45 -17.08 2.03
N PRO A 29 -36.62 -18.02 1.57
CA PRO A 29 -36.70 -18.53 0.21
C PRO A 29 -37.95 -19.39 0.05
N ARG A 30 -38.83 -19.03 -0.90
CA ARG A 30 -39.76 -20.00 -1.50
C ARG A 30 -39.13 -20.40 -2.83
N GLN A 31 -38.54 -21.60 -2.87
CA GLN A 31 -37.81 -22.13 -4.03
C GLN A 31 -36.50 -21.40 -4.39
N GLY A 32 -35.66 -21.07 -3.40
CA GLY A 32 -34.32 -20.51 -3.68
C GLY A 32 -34.33 -19.10 -4.31
N SER A 33 -35.31 -18.27 -3.91
CA SER A 33 -35.58 -16.97 -4.54
C SER A 33 -34.36 -16.05 -4.51
N LEU A 34 -33.72 -15.87 -5.66
CA LEU A 34 -32.75 -14.80 -5.87
C LEU A 34 -33.46 -13.46 -5.83
N VAL A 35 -32.91 -12.53 -5.08
CA VAL A 35 -33.49 -11.23 -4.82
C VAL A 35 -32.38 -10.21 -4.70
N ASN A 36 -32.69 -8.97 -5.06
CA ASN A 36 -31.99 -7.83 -4.49
C ASN A 36 -33.02 -6.98 -3.74
N ALA A 37 -32.84 -6.85 -2.43
CA ALA A 37 -33.72 -6.09 -1.54
C ALA A 37 -32.99 -4.93 -0.85
N TYR A 38 -31.84 -4.52 -1.37
CA TYR A 38 -31.04 -3.43 -0.80
C TYR A 38 -31.57 -2.04 -1.16
N GLY A 39 -32.55 -1.95 -2.07
CA GLY A 39 -33.25 -0.73 -2.44
C GLY A 39 -34.65 -0.58 -1.81
N THR A 40 -35.36 0.49 -2.17
CA THR A 40 -36.76 0.73 -1.74
C THR A 40 -37.76 -0.26 -2.33
N GLN A 41 -37.37 -0.99 -3.37
CA GLN A 41 -38.18 -1.98 -4.06
C GLN A 41 -37.43 -3.31 -4.14
N ILE A 42 -38.18 -4.40 -4.09
CA ILE A 42 -37.64 -5.75 -4.17
C ILE A 42 -37.50 -6.12 -5.65
N VAL A 43 -36.30 -6.48 -6.07
CA VAL A 43 -36.01 -6.90 -7.44
C VAL A 43 -35.85 -8.41 -7.47
N ILE A 44 -36.52 -9.08 -8.40
CA ILE A 44 -36.38 -10.51 -8.66
C ILE A 44 -36.12 -10.75 -10.15
N PRO A 45 -35.32 -11.78 -10.51
CA PRO A 45 -35.10 -12.11 -11.90
C PRO A 45 -36.36 -12.75 -12.50
N ASP A 46 -36.60 -12.51 -13.80
CA ASP A 46 -37.70 -13.15 -14.52
C ASP A 46 -37.47 -14.66 -14.62
N GLN A 47 -38.39 -15.45 -14.07
CA GLN A 47 -38.32 -16.91 -14.04
C GLN A 47 -38.44 -17.55 -15.42
N ASN A 48 -39.01 -16.82 -16.39
CA ASN A 48 -39.14 -17.28 -17.77
C ASN A 48 -37.84 -17.09 -18.58
N ASN A 49 -36.84 -16.40 -18.02
CA ASN A 49 -35.56 -16.19 -18.67
C ASN A 49 -34.68 -17.44 -18.54
N SER A 50 -34.02 -17.87 -19.63
CA SER A 50 -33.17 -19.05 -19.65
C SER A 50 -32.01 -19.00 -18.64
N LEU A 51 -31.48 -17.80 -18.36
CA LEU A 51 -30.39 -17.59 -17.42
C LEU A 51 -30.85 -17.64 -15.96
N PHE A 52 -32.16 -17.61 -15.67
CA PHE A 52 -32.68 -17.65 -14.30
C PHE A 52 -32.13 -18.86 -13.51
N HIS A 53 -32.11 -20.04 -14.13
CA HIS A 53 -31.66 -21.28 -13.49
C HIS A 53 -30.14 -21.32 -13.28
N ASP A 54 -29.39 -20.49 -14.01
CA ASP A 54 -27.93 -20.42 -13.92
C ASP A 54 -27.45 -19.38 -12.91
N LEU A 55 -28.33 -18.47 -12.48
CA LEU A 55 -27.98 -17.44 -11.52
C LEU A 55 -27.67 -18.03 -10.15
N LYS A 56 -26.62 -17.49 -9.53
CA LYS A 56 -26.18 -17.84 -8.18
C LYS A 56 -26.14 -16.60 -7.30
N PRO A 57 -26.19 -16.77 -5.97
CA PRO A 57 -25.93 -15.67 -5.06
C PRO A 57 -24.55 -15.07 -5.35
N PHE A 58 -24.44 -13.75 -5.19
CA PHE A 58 -23.27 -12.93 -5.50
C PHE A 58 -22.91 -12.82 -6.99
N ASP A 59 -23.72 -13.36 -7.91
CA ASP A 59 -23.49 -13.10 -9.34
C ASP A 59 -23.76 -11.63 -9.67
N LEU A 60 -22.84 -11.01 -10.42
CA LEU A 60 -23.04 -9.71 -11.06
C LEU A 60 -23.54 -9.91 -12.49
N VAL A 61 -24.60 -9.20 -12.85
CA VAL A 61 -25.36 -9.50 -14.06
C VAL A 61 -25.85 -8.22 -14.73
N TYR A 62 -25.72 -8.15 -16.05
CA TYR A 62 -26.38 -7.15 -16.87
C TYR A 62 -27.87 -7.48 -16.99
N CYS A 63 -28.70 -6.50 -16.66
CA CYS A 63 -30.14 -6.62 -16.62
C CYS A 63 -30.80 -5.46 -17.38
N GLN A 64 -31.98 -5.69 -17.95
CA GLN A 64 -32.78 -4.61 -18.51
C GLN A 64 -33.28 -3.70 -17.38
N LYS A 65 -33.12 -2.39 -17.54
CA LYS A 65 -33.55 -1.40 -16.55
C LYS A 65 -35.08 -1.35 -16.44
N THR A 66 -35.78 -1.55 -17.55
CA THR A 66 -37.25 -1.61 -17.60
C THR A 66 -37.72 -2.98 -17.09
N PRO A 67 -38.54 -3.03 -16.03
CA PRO A 67 -39.04 -4.30 -15.52
C PRO A 67 -40.05 -4.92 -16.49
N VAL A 68 -40.02 -6.25 -16.59
CA VAL A 68 -41.00 -7.06 -17.34
C VAL A 68 -42.38 -6.96 -16.71
N LYS A 69 -42.42 -6.90 -15.36
CA LYS A 69 -43.66 -6.78 -14.60
C LYS A 69 -43.40 -6.10 -13.26
N ILE A 70 -44.36 -5.30 -12.82
CA ILE A 70 -44.38 -4.70 -11.48
C ILE A 70 -45.59 -5.29 -10.72
N GLU A 71 -45.33 -5.91 -9.57
CA GLU A 71 -46.36 -6.51 -8.72
C GLU A 71 -46.54 -5.68 -7.45
N ARG A 72 -47.76 -5.17 -7.26
CA ARG A 72 -48.18 -4.38 -6.08
C ARG A 72 -47.27 -3.18 -5.79
N ASP A 73 -46.67 -2.58 -6.83
CA ASP A 73 -45.72 -1.46 -6.78
C ASP A 73 -44.44 -1.66 -5.93
N ILE A 74 -44.26 -2.87 -5.39
CA ILE A 74 -43.17 -3.21 -4.46
C ILE A 74 -42.17 -4.16 -5.11
N VAL A 75 -42.64 -5.11 -5.92
CA VAL A 75 -41.79 -6.16 -6.52
C VAL A 75 -41.63 -5.93 -8.02
N LYS A 76 -40.39 -5.79 -8.48
CA LYS A 76 -40.04 -5.65 -9.90
C LYS A 76 -39.41 -6.94 -10.42
N LYS A 77 -40.02 -7.52 -11.47
CA LYS A 77 -39.46 -8.63 -12.24
C LYS A 77 -38.58 -8.06 -13.35
N ILE A 78 -37.33 -8.46 -13.38
CA ILE A 78 -36.33 -7.89 -14.29
C ILE A 78 -35.74 -8.97 -15.18
N ASN A 79 -35.59 -8.62 -16.46
CA ASN A 79 -35.01 -9.50 -17.44
C ASN A 79 -33.48 -9.51 -17.32
N VAL A 80 -32.91 -10.72 -17.30
CA VAL A 80 -31.48 -10.97 -17.17
C VAL A 80 -30.89 -11.15 -18.57
N ILE A 81 -29.83 -10.42 -18.88
CA ILE A 81 -29.22 -10.45 -20.21
C ILE A 81 -28.01 -11.36 -20.23
N ALA A 82 -27.05 -11.11 -19.33
CA ALA A 82 -25.80 -11.84 -19.29
C ALA A 82 -25.10 -11.65 -17.94
N LYS A 83 -24.32 -12.64 -17.51
CA LYS A 83 -23.40 -12.48 -16.38
C LYS A 83 -22.27 -11.53 -16.78
N CYS A 84 -21.80 -10.71 -15.85
CA CYS A 84 -20.70 -9.79 -16.08
C CYS A 84 -19.52 -10.05 -15.16
N SER A 85 -18.30 -9.86 -15.66
CA SER A 85 -17.11 -9.95 -14.82
C SER A 85 -16.97 -8.69 -13.96
N PHE A 86 -16.19 -8.75 -12.88
CA PHE A 86 -15.88 -7.56 -12.07
C PHE A 86 -15.25 -6.44 -12.91
N LYS A 87 -14.44 -6.79 -13.92
CA LYS A 87 -13.79 -5.83 -14.80
C LYS A 87 -14.85 -5.11 -15.66
N ASP A 88 -15.79 -5.86 -16.21
CA ASP A 88 -16.84 -5.29 -17.07
C ASP A 88 -17.81 -4.47 -16.25
N ALA A 89 -18.19 -4.94 -15.05
CA ALA A 89 -19.00 -4.18 -14.12
C ALA A 89 -18.37 -2.83 -13.77
N ILE A 90 -17.08 -2.82 -13.38
CA ILE A 90 -16.37 -1.58 -13.06
C ILE A 90 -16.29 -0.65 -14.27
N ASN A 91 -16.00 -1.18 -15.47
CA ASN A 91 -15.91 -0.39 -16.69
C ASN A 91 -17.26 0.24 -17.06
N SER A 92 -18.35 -0.55 -17.01
CA SER A 92 -19.70 -0.07 -17.27
C SER A 92 -20.15 0.99 -16.28
N ILE A 93 -19.90 0.80 -14.98
CA ILE A 93 -20.22 1.81 -13.94
C ILE A 93 -19.40 3.07 -14.17
N SER A 94 -18.14 2.94 -14.57
CA SER A 94 -17.27 4.07 -14.91
C SER A 94 -17.77 4.87 -16.12
N LYS A 95 -18.52 4.23 -17.02
CA LYS A 95 -19.22 4.87 -18.14
C LYS A 95 -20.62 5.42 -17.78
N GLY A 96 -21.00 5.38 -16.50
CA GLY A 96 -22.25 5.93 -16.00
C GLY A 96 -23.41 4.93 -15.89
N MET A 97 -23.18 3.63 -16.11
CA MET A 97 -24.22 2.62 -15.97
C MET A 97 -24.79 2.62 -14.54
N VAL A 98 -26.12 2.47 -14.44
CA VAL A 98 -26.82 2.32 -13.16
C VAL A 98 -26.52 0.93 -12.61
N PHE A 99 -26.44 0.81 -11.28
CA PHE A 99 -26.25 -0.47 -10.63
C PHE A 99 -27.06 -0.57 -9.35
N ILE A 100 -27.33 -1.80 -8.94
CA ILE A 100 -27.85 -2.16 -7.62
C ILE A 100 -26.79 -3.06 -6.99
N GLU A 101 -26.12 -2.54 -5.97
CA GLU A 101 -25.08 -3.27 -5.23
C GLU A 101 -25.67 -4.11 -4.11
N GLY A 102 -24.94 -5.15 -3.70
CA GLY A 102 -25.17 -5.91 -2.48
C GLY A 102 -23.93 -5.87 -1.61
N TYR A 103 -23.14 -6.94 -1.62
CA TYR A 103 -21.93 -7.08 -0.83
C TYR A 103 -20.67 -6.55 -1.52
N TYR A 104 -20.63 -6.50 -2.86
CA TYR A 104 -19.54 -5.84 -3.55
C TYR A 104 -19.78 -4.33 -3.53
N PRO A 105 -18.86 -3.53 -2.97
CA PRO A 105 -19.05 -2.08 -2.81
C PRO A 105 -18.78 -1.34 -4.13
N LEU A 106 -19.68 -1.48 -5.09
CA LEU A 106 -19.63 -0.86 -6.42
C LEU A 106 -19.77 0.67 -6.35
N SER A 107 -20.43 1.20 -5.32
CA SER A 107 -20.61 2.62 -5.04
C SER A 107 -19.29 3.37 -4.85
N LEU A 108 -18.25 2.70 -4.36
CA LEU A 108 -16.91 3.28 -4.25
C LEU A 108 -16.34 3.70 -5.61
N ILE A 109 -16.72 3.02 -6.71
CA ILE A 109 -16.31 3.38 -8.06
C ILE A 109 -16.82 4.79 -8.39
N LYS A 110 -18.12 5.05 -8.14
CA LYS A 110 -18.71 6.39 -8.33
C LYS A 110 -18.14 7.41 -7.36
N SER A 111 -17.96 7.07 -6.09
CA SER A 111 -17.39 8.01 -5.11
C SER A 111 -15.99 8.49 -5.52
N VAL A 112 -15.16 7.61 -6.09
CA VAL A 112 -13.84 7.98 -6.62
C VAL A 112 -13.95 8.83 -7.89
N LEU A 113 -14.78 8.42 -8.86
CA LEU A 113 -14.97 9.16 -10.11
C LEU A 113 -15.53 10.57 -9.90
N ASP A 114 -16.49 10.71 -8.97
CA ASP A 114 -17.11 11.97 -8.57
C ASP A 114 -16.18 12.82 -7.68
N LYS A 115 -14.95 12.34 -7.37
CA LYS A 115 -13.99 13.03 -6.50
C LYS A 115 -14.52 13.31 -5.09
N LYS A 116 -15.47 12.49 -4.62
CA LYS A 116 -16.01 12.54 -3.25
C LYS A 116 -15.17 11.72 -2.26
N MET A 117 -14.30 10.86 -2.77
CA MET A 117 -13.44 9.99 -1.98
C MET A 117 -12.09 9.80 -2.68
N SER A 118 -11.00 9.88 -1.91
CA SER A 118 -9.67 9.60 -2.44
C SER A 118 -9.52 8.11 -2.82
N PRO A 119 -8.75 7.79 -3.87
CA PRO A 119 -8.53 6.40 -4.28
C PRO A 119 -7.83 5.57 -3.19
N PHE A 120 -6.99 6.19 -2.34
CA PHE A 120 -6.34 5.53 -1.21
C PHE A 120 -7.34 5.09 -0.13
N LYS A 121 -8.27 5.98 0.24
CA LYS A 121 -9.33 5.66 1.21
C LYS A 121 -10.27 4.58 0.67
N ALA A 122 -10.63 4.67 -0.61
CA ALA A 122 -11.45 3.65 -1.25
C ALA A 122 -10.77 2.26 -1.21
N TYR A 123 -9.45 2.21 -1.46
CA TYR A 123 -8.69 0.96 -1.38
C TYR A 123 -8.65 0.39 0.05
N GLU A 124 -8.49 1.24 1.06
CA GLU A 124 -8.52 0.83 2.46
C GLU A 124 -9.87 0.20 2.84
N ILE A 125 -10.98 0.80 2.41
CA ILE A 125 -12.33 0.26 2.64
C ILE A 125 -12.46 -1.14 2.02
N ILE A 126 -11.94 -1.37 0.82
CA ILE A 126 -11.92 -2.71 0.20
C ILE A 126 -11.10 -3.70 1.02
N LEU A 127 -9.89 -3.31 1.44
CA LEU A 127 -9.02 -4.20 2.20
C LEU A 127 -9.60 -4.56 3.57
N ASN A 128 -10.28 -3.62 4.21
CA ASN A 128 -10.83 -3.77 5.56
C ASN A 128 -12.31 -4.20 5.57
N ASN A 129 -12.91 -4.46 4.41
CA ASN A 129 -14.31 -4.85 4.33
C ASN A 129 -14.56 -6.18 5.07
N PRO A 130 -15.48 -6.24 6.06
CA PRO A 130 -15.77 -7.46 6.80
C PRO A 130 -16.35 -8.57 5.91
N ASN A 131 -17.02 -8.20 4.82
CA ASN A 131 -17.68 -9.14 3.93
C ASN A 131 -16.70 -9.98 3.10
N LYS A 132 -15.43 -9.58 3.02
CA LYS A 132 -14.38 -10.29 2.27
C LYS A 132 -14.17 -11.75 2.70
N LEU A 133 -14.61 -12.11 3.91
CA LEU A 133 -14.48 -13.45 4.47
C LEU A 133 -15.54 -14.43 3.95
N PHE A 134 -16.74 -13.96 3.60
CA PHE A 134 -17.85 -14.82 3.19
C PHE A 134 -18.30 -14.59 1.75
N VAL A 135 -18.01 -13.43 1.16
CA VAL A 135 -18.35 -13.16 -0.24
C VAL A 135 -17.41 -13.93 -1.17
N PRO A 136 -17.93 -14.78 -2.06
CA PRO A 136 -17.10 -15.53 -2.99
C PRO A 136 -16.34 -14.58 -3.91
N ASN A 137 -15.15 -14.99 -4.37
CA ASN A 137 -14.34 -14.23 -5.32
C ASN A 137 -14.01 -12.77 -4.94
N TYR A 138 -14.18 -12.36 -3.67
CA TYR A 138 -13.90 -10.98 -3.23
C TYR A 138 -12.46 -10.54 -3.54
N ARG A 139 -11.49 -11.46 -3.47
CA ARG A 139 -10.10 -11.20 -3.87
C ARG A 139 -9.97 -10.82 -5.36
N GLN A 140 -10.78 -11.41 -6.23
CA GLN A 140 -10.80 -11.08 -7.66
C GLN A 140 -11.41 -9.70 -7.88
N PHE A 141 -12.51 -9.39 -7.18
CA PHE A 141 -13.07 -8.04 -7.16
C PHE A 141 -12.04 -7.01 -6.69
N ALA A 142 -11.38 -7.24 -5.55
CA ALA A 142 -10.37 -6.34 -5.01
C ALA A 142 -9.20 -6.12 -6.00
N LYS A 143 -8.81 -7.16 -6.74
CA LYS A 143 -7.78 -7.06 -7.80
C LYS A 143 -8.26 -6.20 -8.97
N ALA A 144 -9.50 -6.38 -9.42
CA ALA A 144 -10.08 -5.57 -10.50
C ALA A 144 -10.25 -4.10 -10.06
N PHE A 145 -10.73 -3.88 -8.82
CA PHE A 145 -10.87 -2.55 -8.23
C PHE A 145 -9.53 -1.84 -8.07
N ARG A 146 -8.49 -2.53 -7.60
CA ARG A 146 -7.12 -1.99 -7.52
C ARG A 146 -6.61 -1.53 -8.89
N LYS A 147 -6.91 -2.27 -9.96
CA LYS A 147 -6.55 -1.87 -11.33
C LYS A 147 -7.28 -0.58 -11.73
N PHE A 148 -8.58 -0.50 -11.47
CA PHE A 148 -9.36 0.73 -11.70
C PHE A 148 -8.78 1.94 -10.94
N LEU A 149 -8.45 1.79 -9.66
CA LEU A 149 -7.84 2.85 -8.88
C LEU A 149 -6.50 3.29 -9.45
N PHE A 150 -5.67 2.35 -9.89
CA PHE A 150 -4.39 2.65 -10.53
C PHE A 150 -4.58 3.46 -11.81
N ASP A 151 -5.52 3.06 -12.67
CA ASP A 151 -5.84 3.77 -13.91
C ASP A 151 -6.38 5.18 -13.61
N PHE A 152 -7.23 5.33 -12.59
CA PHE A 152 -7.73 6.63 -12.13
C PHE A 152 -6.60 7.52 -11.58
N ILE A 153 -5.74 6.96 -10.72
CA ILE A 153 -4.60 7.68 -10.14
C ILE A 153 -3.70 8.23 -11.25
N ASN A 154 -3.38 7.41 -12.26
CA ASN A 154 -2.53 7.83 -13.37
C ASN A 154 -3.15 8.92 -14.23
N LYS A 155 -4.48 8.93 -14.38
CA LYS A 155 -5.20 9.96 -15.13
C LYS A 155 -5.32 11.27 -14.36
N GLU A 156 -5.57 11.20 -13.05
CA GLU A 156 -5.90 12.35 -12.20
C GLU A 156 -4.77 12.71 -11.22
N ARG A 157 -3.51 12.44 -11.58
CA ARG A 157 -2.34 12.59 -10.68
C ARG A 157 -2.26 13.95 -10.02
N GLU A 158 -2.46 15.02 -10.79
CA GLU A 158 -2.36 16.39 -10.30
C GLU A 158 -3.49 16.72 -9.31
N PHE A 159 -4.72 16.30 -9.61
CA PHE A 159 -5.84 16.47 -8.69
C PHE A 159 -5.56 15.78 -7.34
N ILE A 160 -5.13 14.51 -7.40
CA ILE A 160 -4.83 13.72 -6.20
C ILE A 160 -3.68 14.38 -5.44
N TYR A 161 -2.65 14.86 -6.13
CA TYR A 161 -1.56 15.57 -5.51
C TYR A 161 -2.05 16.76 -4.69
N GLN A 162 -2.90 17.63 -5.28
CA GLN A 162 -3.46 18.78 -4.55
C GLN A 162 -4.25 18.37 -3.31
N GLU A 163 -5.02 17.27 -3.35
CA GLU A 163 -5.72 16.75 -2.16
C GLU A 163 -4.77 16.25 -1.06
N LEU A 164 -3.65 15.62 -1.43
CA LEU A 164 -2.69 15.09 -0.47
C LEU A 164 -1.88 16.20 0.22
N LYS A 165 -1.68 17.35 -0.43
CA LYS A 165 -0.89 18.47 0.14
C LYS A 165 -1.43 19.01 1.45
N PHE A 166 -2.76 19.09 1.59
CA PHE A 166 -3.41 19.71 2.74
C PHE A 166 -3.14 18.98 4.07
N ASP A 167 -2.68 17.73 4.02
CA ASP A 167 -2.43 16.88 5.18
C ASP A 167 -1.23 15.98 4.91
N SER A 168 -0.13 16.61 4.50
CA SER A 168 1.06 15.93 3.97
C SER A 168 1.82 15.12 5.01
N GLU A 169 1.68 15.44 6.30
CA GLU A 169 2.32 14.70 7.39
C GLU A 169 1.80 13.27 7.45
N GLU A 170 0.49 13.12 7.63
CA GLU A 170 -0.19 11.83 7.73
C GLU A 170 -0.21 11.09 6.37
N LYS A 171 -0.10 11.83 5.26
CA LYS A 171 -0.19 11.29 3.88
C LYS A 171 1.16 11.11 3.19
N THR A 172 2.26 11.17 3.94
CA THR A 172 3.64 10.99 3.41
C THR A 172 3.75 9.75 2.52
N ASP A 173 3.28 8.60 3.00
CA ASP A 173 3.35 7.35 2.23
C ASP A 173 2.53 7.41 0.94
N GLN A 174 1.37 8.05 0.97
CA GLN A 174 0.49 8.21 -0.20
C GLN A 174 1.15 9.11 -1.25
N ILE A 175 1.83 10.18 -0.82
CA ILE A 175 2.60 11.08 -1.69
C ILE A 175 3.76 10.30 -2.33
N LEU A 176 4.52 9.51 -1.55
CA LEU A 176 5.60 8.68 -2.08
C LEU A 176 5.08 7.63 -3.07
N ILE A 177 3.91 7.04 -2.83
CA ILE A 177 3.26 6.10 -3.77
C ILE A 177 2.84 6.82 -5.07
N LEU A 178 2.18 7.99 -4.96
CA LEU A 178 1.76 8.78 -6.12
C LEU A 178 2.95 9.19 -7.01
N LEU A 179 4.08 9.47 -6.36
CA LEU A 179 5.33 9.80 -7.03
C LEU A 179 6.07 8.58 -7.55
N ASN A 180 5.64 7.35 -7.26
CA ASN A 180 6.38 6.12 -7.55
C ASN A 180 7.79 6.08 -6.92
N LEU A 181 7.93 6.61 -5.71
CA LEU A 181 9.20 6.73 -4.99
C LEU A 181 9.42 5.67 -3.91
N THR A 182 8.39 4.92 -3.51
CA THR A 182 8.50 3.91 -2.44
C THR A 182 9.61 2.89 -2.68
N THR A 183 9.78 2.45 -3.92
CA THR A 183 10.85 1.52 -4.31
C THR A 183 12.18 2.24 -4.57
N GLU A 184 12.15 3.44 -5.14
CA GLU A 184 13.35 4.22 -5.47
C GLU A 184 14.09 4.75 -4.23
N LEU A 185 13.37 4.96 -3.14
CA LEU A 185 13.91 5.43 -1.85
C LEU A 185 14.12 4.28 -0.85
N ALA A 186 13.95 3.03 -1.28
CA ALA A 186 14.01 1.87 -0.40
C ALA A 186 15.36 1.77 0.31
N GLY A 187 15.31 1.65 1.63
CA GLY A 187 16.50 1.55 2.48
C GLY A 187 17.10 2.89 2.90
N LEU A 188 16.41 4.01 2.65
CA LEU A 188 16.71 5.27 3.29
C LEU A 188 15.71 5.48 4.44
N ASP A 189 16.22 5.62 5.66
CA ASP A 189 15.45 5.94 6.86
C ASP A 189 15.63 7.44 7.15
N LEU A 190 14.88 8.26 6.41
CA LEU A 190 14.93 9.71 6.47
C LEU A 190 13.59 10.26 6.97
N PRO A 191 13.56 11.46 7.57
CA PRO A 191 12.32 12.11 7.98
C PRO A 191 11.56 12.63 6.75
N PHE A 192 10.96 11.71 5.97
CA PHE A 192 10.31 12.05 4.70
C PHE A 192 9.15 13.03 4.88
N SER A 193 8.42 12.95 5.99
CA SER A 193 7.34 13.89 6.32
C SER A 193 7.84 15.33 6.38
N GLU A 194 8.92 15.57 7.13
CA GLU A 194 9.55 16.89 7.27
C GLU A 194 10.08 17.41 5.93
N ILE A 195 10.79 16.53 5.18
CA ILE A 195 11.35 16.88 3.87
C ILE A 195 10.25 17.26 2.87
N ILE A 196 9.14 16.50 2.87
CA ILE A 196 8.00 16.77 1.98
C ILE A 196 7.32 18.08 2.37
N GLN A 197 7.06 18.31 3.67
CA GLN A 197 6.44 19.55 4.15
C GLN A 197 7.25 20.79 3.75
N GLU A 198 8.57 20.76 3.93
CA GLU A 198 9.46 21.86 3.53
C GLU A 198 9.32 22.17 2.04
N LEU A 199 9.36 21.13 1.19
CA LEU A 199 9.32 21.28 -0.27
C LEU A 199 7.93 21.68 -0.81
N LEU A 200 6.85 21.31 -0.12
CA LEU A 200 5.49 21.62 -0.54
C LEU A 200 5.19 23.13 -0.47
N GLN A 201 5.91 23.88 0.36
CA GLN A 201 5.80 25.34 0.43
C GLN A 201 6.36 26.02 -0.83
N GLU A 202 7.25 25.35 -1.56
CA GLU A 202 7.98 25.93 -2.69
C GLU A 202 7.47 25.47 -4.06
N VAL A 203 6.68 24.38 -4.12
CA VAL A 203 6.36 23.72 -5.39
C VAL A 203 4.88 23.38 -5.57
N SER A 204 4.33 23.94 -6.65
CA SER A 204 2.93 23.73 -7.01
C SER A 204 2.71 22.45 -7.82
N ASN A 205 3.62 22.09 -8.71
CA ASN A 205 3.48 21.02 -9.71
C ASN A 205 4.10 19.68 -9.24
N LEU A 206 3.44 18.55 -9.53
CA LEU A 206 3.89 17.21 -9.14
C LEU A 206 5.26 16.80 -9.73
N ASP A 207 5.53 17.07 -11.01
CA ASP A 207 6.77 16.66 -11.68
C ASP A 207 7.98 17.46 -11.19
N GLU A 208 7.78 18.76 -10.98
CA GLU A 208 8.78 19.62 -10.36
C GLU A 208 9.05 19.16 -8.92
N PHE A 209 7.98 18.82 -8.18
CA PHE A 209 8.10 18.36 -6.80
C PHE A 209 8.89 17.05 -6.71
N ARG A 210 8.60 16.08 -7.59
CA ARG A 210 9.36 14.82 -7.68
C ARG A 210 10.85 15.08 -7.84
N THR A 211 11.19 15.98 -8.77
CA THR A 211 12.59 16.31 -9.09
C THR A 211 13.28 17.00 -7.93
N LYS A 212 12.65 18.00 -7.31
CA LYS A 212 13.22 18.69 -6.14
C LYS A 212 13.35 17.78 -4.93
N LEU A 213 12.38 16.90 -4.68
CA LEU A 213 12.44 15.91 -3.61
C LEU A 213 13.64 14.96 -3.77
N LEU A 214 13.83 14.39 -4.96
CA LEU A 214 14.99 13.54 -5.23
C LEU A 214 16.32 14.28 -5.07
N ASN A 215 16.40 15.53 -5.54
CA ASN A 215 17.60 16.35 -5.39
C ASN A 215 17.90 16.68 -3.92
N LYS A 216 16.87 17.01 -3.14
CA LYS A 216 17.00 17.27 -1.69
C LYS A 216 17.48 16.01 -0.96
N ILE A 217 16.89 14.85 -1.25
CA ILE A 217 17.33 13.57 -0.68
C ILE A 217 18.79 13.28 -1.06
N HIS A 218 19.18 13.47 -2.32
CA HIS A 218 20.58 13.34 -2.74
C HIS A 218 21.52 14.28 -1.99
N SER A 219 21.10 15.52 -1.74
CA SER A 219 21.86 16.49 -0.97
C SER A 219 22.03 16.03 0.49
N ILE A 220 20.96 15.57 1.14
CA ILE A 220 21.00 15.03 2.50
C ILE A 220 21.96 13.86 2.59
N VAL A 221 21.84 12.87 1.69
CA VAL A 221 22.75 11.71 1.65
C VAL A 221 24.21 12.16 1.51
N LYS A 222 24.51 13.06 0.56
CA LYS A 222 25.88 13.58 0.39
C LYS A 222 26.37 14.29 1.65
N ASN A 223 25.53 15.10 2.28
CA ASN A 223 25.90 15.82 3.49
C ASN A 223 26.28 14.86 4.63
N VAL A 224 25.48 13.80 4.84
CA VAL A 224 25.80 12.75 5.82
C VAL A 224 27.18 12.12 5.55
N LEU A 225 27.49 11.84 4.28
CA LEU A 225 28.78 11.23 3.89
C LEU A 225 29.98 12.18 4.01
N ILE A 226 29.75 13.50 3.93
CA ILE A 226 30.78 14.54 4.09
C ILE A 226 31.04 14.83 5.56
N VAL A 227 29.98 15.10 6.34
CA VAL A 227 30.10 15.48 7.76
C VAL A 227 30.58 14.29 8.59
N ARG A 228 30.10 13.07 8.27
CA ARG A 228 30.49 11.82 8.93
C ARG A 228 30.31 11.85 10.45
N GLU A 229 29.20 12.43 10.90
CA GLU A 229 28.79 12.35 12.30
C GLU A 229 28.71 10.88 12.75
N LEU A 230 29.20 10.59 13.95
CA LEU A 230 29.29 9.23 14.48
C LEU A 230 27.91 8.56 14.48
N GLY A 231 27.77 7.48 13.70
CA GLY A 231 26.53 6.70 13.63
C GLY A 231 25.49 7.25 12.67
N SER A 232 25.77 8.36 12.00
CA SER A 232 24.88 8.97 10.99
C SER A 232 24.56 8.02 9.83
N THR A 233 25.46 7.06 9.54
CA THR A 233 25.24 6.06 8.49
C THR A 233 24.20 4.99 8.83
N LYS A 234 23.63 4.99 10.04
CA LYS A 234 22.57 4.03 10.47
C LYS A 234 21.31 4.14 9.63
N ILE A 235 21.03 5.32 9.08
CA ILE A 235 19.87 5.62 8.23
C ILE A 235 19.88 4.88 6.89
N PHE A 236 20.95 4.15 6.56
CA PHE A 236 21.10 3.45 5.27
C PHE A 236 20.97 1.93 5.42
N ASP A 237 19.97 1.31 4.80
CA ASP A 237 19.91 -0.14 4.61
C ASP A 237 20.45 -0.51 3.23
N LEU A 238 21.75 -0.83 3.18
CA LEU A 238 22.44 -1.18 1.94
C LEU A 238 21.82 -2.39 1.20
N LYS A 239 21.14 -3.31 1.92
CA LYS A 239 20.49 -4.46 1.28
C LYS A 239 19.25 -4.01 0.51
N LYS A 240 18.44 -3.13 1.10
CA LYS A 240 17.25 -2.55 0.45
C LYS A 240 17.63 -1.55 -0.66
N MET A 241 18.75 -0.84 -0.51
CA MET A 241 19.23 0.13 -1.49
C MET A 241 19.77 -0.50 -2.78
N ARG A 242 20.00 -1.83 -2.84
CA ARG A 242 20.69 -2.50 -3.97
C ARG A 242 20.12 -2.19 -5.35
N HIS A 243 18.80 -1.98 -5.43
CA HIS A 243 18.09 -1.72 -6.69
C HIS A 243 17.60 -0.27 -6.80
N THR A 244 18.22 0.64 -6.05
CA THR A 244 17.89 2.08 -6.04
C THR A 244 19.00 2.91 -6.65
N GLN A 245 18.70 4.15 -7.04
CA GLN A 245 19.69 5.12 -7.52
C GLN A 245 20.73 5.51 -6.45
N PHE A 246 20.49 5.20 -5.17
CA PHE A 246 21.38 5.47 -4.06
C PHE A 246 22.44 4.39 -3.85
N VAL A 247 22.36 3.27 -4.58
CA VAL A 247 23.37 2.20 -4.52
C VAL A 247 24.79 2.70 -4.84
N LYS A 248 24.91 3.77 -5.62
CA LYS A 248 26.19 4.44 -5.93
C LYS A 248 26.97 4.89 -4.69
N TYR A 249 26.28 5.14 -3.57
CA TYR A 249 26.90 5.54 -2.30
C TYR A 249 27.32 4.36 -1.41
N SER A 250 26.94 3.13 -1.76
CA SER A 250 27.11 1.94 -0.90
C SER A 250 28.57 1.67 -0.50
N GLY A 251 29.51 1.90 -1.42
CA GLY A 251 30.95 1.75 -1.16
C GLY A 251 31.46 2.75 -0.14
N GLU A 252 31.07 4.02 -0.28
CA GLU A 252 31.45 5.07 0.67
C GLU A 252 30.82 4.87 2.05
N ILE A 253 29.52 4.53 2.09
CA ILE A 253 28.82 4.19 3.34
C ILE A 253 29.53 3.04 4.06
N SER A 254 29.91 1.98 3.34
CA SER A 254 30.59 0.83 3.92
C SER A 254 31.97 1.19 4.49
N LYS A 255 32.70 2.08 3.79
CA LYS A 255 33.99 2.61 4.25
C LYS A 255 33.83 3.43 5.52
N ILE A 256 32.87 4.36 5.56
CA ILE A 256 32.60 5.19 6.74
C ILE A 256 32.21 4.33 7.93
N ARG A 257 31.31 3.35 7.76
CA ARG A 257 30.92 2.43 8.85
C ARG A 257 32.09 1.69 9.46
N LYS A 258 33.04 1.27 8.61
CA LYS A 258 34.26 0.62 9.08
C LYS A 258 35.13 1.61 9.86
N GLU A 259 35.35 2.81 9.31
CA GLU A 259 36.15 3.85 9.97
C GLU A 259 35.54 4.29 11.31
N GLU A 260 34.22 4.50 11.37
CA GLU A 260 33.48 4.82 12.61
C GLU A 260 33.72 3.75 13.67
N PHE A 261 33.55 2.47 13.29
CA PHE A 261 33.74 1.35 14.21
C PHE A 261 35.17 1.24 14.71
N GLU A 262 36.16 1.34 13.81
CA GLU A 262 37.57 1.15 14.14
C GLU A 262 38.17 2.34 14.91
N LYS A 263 37.58 3.54 14.82
CA LYS A 263 38.02 4.73 15.58
C LYS A 263 37.34 4.87 16.93
N SER A 264 36.14 4.32 17.09
CA SER A 264 35.35 4.41 18.33
C SER A 264 36.14 3.88 19.52
N LYS A 265 36.25 4.68 20.58
CA LYS A 265 37.04 4.33 21.76
C LYS A 265 36.29 3.35 22.65
N ILE A 266 37.03 2.40 23.22
CA ILE A 266 36.56 1.51 24.28
C ILE A 266 37.47 1.72 25.48
N LEU A 267 36.93 2.24 26.57
CA LEU A 267 37.69 2.46 27.81
C LEU A 267 37.63 1.19 28.65
N LYS A 268 38.79 0.70 29.10
CA LYS A 268 38.91 -0.50 29.94
C LYS A 268 39.29 -0.09 31.37
N SER A 269 38.46 -0.47 32.35
CA SER A 269 38.77 -0.28 33.77
C SER A 269 39.80 -1.31 34.29
N SER A 270 40.50 -0.98 35.38
CA SER A 270 41.66 -1.75 35.87
C SER A 270 41.37 -3.18 36.37
N GLU A 271 42.44 -3.98 36.43
CA GLU A 271 42.50 -5.43 36.13
C GLU A 271 41.70 -6.43 36.99
N LYS A 272 41.09 -6.05 38.12
CA LYS A 272 40.45 -7.05 39.00
C LYS A 272 39.03 -7.44 38.58
N THR A 273 38.31 -6.54 37.91
CA THR A 273 37.02 -6.79 37.25
C THR A 273 36.91 -5.85 36.06
N ALA A 274 37.58 -6.18 34.95
CA ALA A 274 37.62 -5.34 33.77
C ALA A 274 36.19 -5.11 33.23
N LEU A 275 35.74 -3.87 33.35
CA LEU A 275 34.55 -3.36 32.71
C LEU A 275 34.99 -2.53 31.50
N TYR A 276 34.27 -2.72 30.40
CA TYR A 276 34.56 -2.04 29.15
C TYR A 276 33.44 -1.05 28.86
N ASN A 277 33.76 0.24 28.83
CA ASN A 277 32.84 1.27 28.37
C ASN A 277 32.80 1.25 26.83
N VAL A 278 31.66 0.83 26.28
CA VAL A 278 31.41 0.67 24.84
C VAL A 278 30.40 1.68 24.30
N SER A 279 30.16 2.76 25.06
CA SER A 279 29.15 3.79 24.74
C SER A 279 29.36 4.44 23.37
N GLU A 280 30.60 4.72 22.98
CA GLU A 280 30.92 5.28 21.66
C GLU A 280 30.75 4.23 20.55
N LEU A 281 31.23 3.00 20.77
CA LEU A 281 31.13 1.91 19.82
C LEU A 281 29.67 1.62 19.43
N PHE A 282 28.76 1.55 20.40
CA PHE A 282 27.35 1.23 20.14
C PHE A 282 26.58 2.37 19.45
N LYS A 283 27.15 3.59 19.40
CA LYS A 283 26.63 4.65 18.52
C LYS A 283 26.89 4.38 17.04
N THR A 284 27.89 3.57 16.68
CA THR A 284 28.18 3.20 15.28
C THR A 284 27.19 2.19 14.72
N TYR A 285 27.15 2.03 13.40
CA TYR A 285 26.32 1.01 12.75
C TYR A 285 26.67 -0.41 13.22
N TYR A 286 27.94 -0.82 13.11
CA TYR A 286 28.36 -2.18 13.47
C TYR A 286 28.26 -2.44 14.98
N GLY A 287 28.59 -1.46 15.82
CA GLY A 287 28.43 -1.60 17.27
C GLY A 287 26.97 -1.80 17.67
N ASN A 288 26.04 -1.07 17.04
CA ASN A 288 24.60 -1.28 17.25
C ASN A 288 24.14 -2.69 16.83
N GLN A 289 24.66 -3.21 15.70
CA GLN A 289 24.36 -4.58 15.27
C GLN A 289 24.85 -5.62 16.28
N PHE A 290 26.06 -5.44 16.83
CA PHE A 290 26.55 -6.33 17.88
C PHE A 290 25.72 -6.25 19.16
N SER A 291 25.35 -5.04 19.59
CA SER A 291 24.48 -4.85 20.76
C SER A 291 23.16 -5.61 20.61
N ASN A 292 22.52 -5.51 19.44
CA ASN A 292 21.28 -6.20 19.14
C ASN A 292 21.45 -7.73 19.11
N ILE A 293 22.49 -8.25 18.45
CA ILE A 293 22.76 -9.70 18.38
C ILE A 293 23.04 -10.29 19.77
N LEU A 294 23.69 -9.52 20.64
CA LEU A 294 24.06 -9.93 21.98
C LEU A 294 22.98 -9.60 23.04
N ASN A 295 21.85 -9.02 22.65
CA ASN A 295 20.75 -8.59 23.53
C ASN A 295 21.21 -7.71 24.72
N LEU A 296 22.12 -6.76 24.46
CA LEU A 296 22.74 -5.95 25.52
C LEU A 296 21.88 -4.78 26.00
N GLY A 297 20.86 -4.40 25.22
CA GLY A 297 19.99 -3.26 25.55
C GLY A 297 20.77 -1.95 25.64
N VAL A 298 20.50 -1.15 26.67
CA VAL A 298 21.10 0.18 26.89
C VAL A 298 22.40 0.11 27.74
N LYS A 299 22.97 -1.08 27.94
CA LYS A 299 24.20 -1.23 28.74
C LYS A 299 25.35 -0.49 28.06
N LEU A 300 25.89 0.50 28.76
CA LEU A 300 27.06 1.28 28.32
C LEU A 300 28.38 0.65 28.74
N GLU A 301 28.33 -0.23 29.74
CA GLU A 301 29.44 -1.00 30.25
C GLU A 301 29.15 -2.49 30.13
N ILE A 302 30.17 -3.25 29.73
CA ILE A 302 30.08 -4.70 29.57
C ILE A 302 31.23 -5.39 30.27
N ASP A 303 30.96 -6.60 30.76
CA ASP A 303 31.98 -7.45 31.36
C ASP A 303 32.92 -8.08 30.31
N GLN A 304 33.98 -8.70 30.81
CA GLN A 304 34.98 -9.40 30.02
C GLN A 304 34.39 -10.50 29.11
N ASP A 305 33.36 -11.21 29.55
CA ASP A 305 32.81 -12.35 28.81
C ASP A 305 31.99 -11.88 27.61
N ILE A 306 31.21 -10.82 27.77
CA ILE A 306 30.54 -10.14 26.67
C ILE A 306 31.57 -9.51 25.73
N PHE A 307 32.60 -8.86 26.28
CA PHE A 307 33.65 -8.25 25.46
C PHE A 307 34.40 -9.26 24.59
N LYS A 308 34.71 -10.45 25.13
CA LYS A 308 35.30 -11.57 24.35
C LYS A 308 34.41 -11.99 23.18
N LYS A 309 33.08 -12.00 23.35
CA LYS A 309 32.13 -12.29 22.24
C LYS A 309 32.20 -11.21 21.16
N ILE A 310 32.32 -9.93 21.55
CA ILE A 310 32.50 -8.84 20.59
C ILE A 310 33.81 -9.03 19.81
N ILE A 311 34.93 -9.30 20.49
CA ILE A 311 36.23 -9.58 19.85
C ILE A 311 36.12 -10.74 18.85
N PHE A 312 35.43 -11.82 19.22
CA PHE A 312 35.22 -12.96 18.33
C PHE A 312 34.53 -12.55 17.02
N TYR A 313 33.46 -11.76 17.10
CA TYR A 313 32.75 -11.31 15.91
C TYR A 313 33.54 -10.29 15.09
N THR A 314 34.23 -9.35 15.72
CA THR A 314 35.04 -8.36 15.00
C THR A 314 36.19 -9.03 14.24
N THR A 315 36.80 -10.05 14.82
CA THR A 315 37.85 -10.84 14.18
C THR A 315 37.33 -11.55 12.93
N LYS A 316 36.14 -12.17 13.00
CA LYS A 316 35.49 -12.80 11.83
C LYS A 316 35.19 -11.80 10.71
N LEU A 317 34.84 -10.57 11.07
CA LEU A 317 34.53 -9.49 10.12
C LEU A 317 35.76 -8.66 9.71
N LYS A 318 36.96 -9.01 10.20
CA LYS A 318 38.22 -8.27 9.99
C LYS A 318 38.10 -6.78 10.37
N LEU A 319 37.41 -6.49 11.48
CA LEU A 319 37.27 -5.17 12.08
C LEU A 319 38.23 -5.04 13.27
N LYS A 320 38.85 -3.87 13.42
CA LYS A 320 39.73 -3.56 14.57
C LYS A 320 38.96 -2.83 15.67
N LEU A 321 39.30 -3.12 16.93
CA LEU A 321 38.78 -2.39 18.09
C LEU A 321 39.85 -1.42 18.60
N ASN A 322 39.45 -0.21 18.97
CA ASN A 322 40.32 0.81 19.56
C ASN A 322 40.13 0.82 21.09
N ILE A 323 40.95 0.03 21.79
CA ILE A 323 40.91 -0.12 23.25
C ILE A 323 41.90 0.88 23.86
N ILE A 324 41.44 1.67 24.82
CA ILE A 324 42.23 2.62 25.59
C ILE A 324 42.19 2.16 27.05
N GLU A 325 43.37 2.01 27.65
CA GLU A 325 43.50 1.73 29.08
C GLU A 325 43.41 3.05 29.85
N GLU A 326 42.57 3.08 30.89
CA GLU A 326 42.49 4.20 31.85
C GLU A 326 43.54 4.09 32.95
#